data_AF-A0A9E3K1W9-F1
#
_entry.id   AF-A0A9E3K1W9-F1
#
_cell.length_a   1.000
_cell.length_b   1.000
_cell.length_c   1.000
_cell.angle_alpha   90.00
_cell.angle_beta   90.00
_cell.angle_gamma   90.00
#
_symmetry.space_group_name_H-M   'P 1'
#
loop_
_entity.id
_entity.type
_entity.pdbx_description
1 polymer ?
#
loop_
_entity_poly.entity_id
_entity_poly.type
_entity_poly.pdbx_seq_one_letter_code
_entity_poly.pdbx_strand_id
1 'polypeptide(L)'
;INPNMALVSFFMCAKTDEEARARADGATFFQFALRFYGASQNRQRPDPGTVNMWDEYNKWKRENPEAQEAALRGGLIGSPETIRKKLRRFRASHIDQVILLNQAGKNTHEHICESLELFGKEVMPEFQNDPEHEAWKKGVMSGAIQLEEIDTEAFKDRYGKLAVNVAPAQKVAAG
;
A
#
# COMPACT_ATOMS: atom_id res chain seq x y z
N ILE A 1 -1.46 26.96 5.58
CA ILE A 1 -0.91 25.61 5.28
C ILE A 1 -1.90 24.58 5.82
N ASN A 2 -2.22 23.51 5.06
CA ASN A 2 -3.06 22.43 5.55
C ASN A 2 -2.15 21.29 6.08
N PRO A 3 -2.10 21.03 7.40
CA PRO A 3 -1.25 19.98 7.96
C PRO A 3 -1.87 18.58 7.92
N ASN A 4 -3.10 18.43 7.41
CA ASN A 4 -3.74 17.11 7.32
C ASN A 4 -3.17 16.32 6.13
N MET A 5 -2.74 15.09 6.40
CA MET A 5 -2.12 14.15 5.47
C MET A 5 -2.76 12.77 5.58
N ALA A 6 -3.32 12.32 4.46
CA ALA A 6 -3.85 10.98 4.31
C ALA A 6 -2.93 10.09 3.47
N LEU A 7 -2.75 8.83 3.88
CA LEU A 7 -2.02 7.80 3.14
C LEU A 7 -2.93 6.60 2.89
N VAL A 8 -2.93 6.09 1.65
CA VAL A 8 -3.50 4.78 1.35
C VAL A 8 -2.42 3.72 1.52
N SER A 9 -2.70 2.68 2.30
CA SER A 9 -1.79 1.54 2.47
C SER A 9 -2.50 0.23 2.17
N PHE A 10 -1.81 -0.69 1.49
CA PHE A 10 -2.20 -2.11 1.51
C PHE A 10 -2.26 -2.62 2.94
N PHE A 11 -3.22 -3.48 3.22
CA PHE A 11 -3.52 -3.91 4.57
C PHE A 11 -3.82 -5.41 4.62
N MET A 12 -3.24 -6.08 5.62
CA MET A 12 -3.62 -7.43 6.04
C MET A 12 -3.03 -7.66 7.44
N CYS A 13 -3.90 -7.75 8.44
CA CYS A 13 -3.56 -8.02 9.83
C CYS A 13 -3.87 -9.48 10.13
N ALA A 14 -2.89 -10.23 10.59
CA ALA A 14 -3.08 -11.62 11.03
C ALA A 14 -2.32 -11.87 12.33
N LYS A 15 -2.41 -13.05 12.94
CA LYS A 15 -1.75 -13.29 14.24
C LYS A 15 -0.23 -13.25 14.12
N THR A 16 0.30 -13.68 12.98
CA THR A 16 1.73 -13.65 12.67
C THR A 16 2.03 -12.90 11.37
N ASP A 17 3.28 -12.49 11.21
CA ASP A 17 3.74 -11.85 9.98
C ASP A 17 3.66 -12.79 8.77
N GLU A 18 3.97 -14.08 8.98
CA GLU A 18 3.93 -15.11 7.95
C GLU A 18 2.49 -15.33 7.45
N GLU A 19 1.55 -15.41 8.37
CA GLU A 19 0.12 -15.58 8.04
C GLU A 19 -0.41 -14.36 7.27
N ALA A 20 -0.05 -13.15 7.72
CA ALA A 20 -0.46 -11.94 7.03
C ALA A 20 0.09 -11.87 5.60
N ARG A 21 1.37 -12.25 5.39
CA ARG A 21 1.99 -12.32 4.05
C ARG A 21 1.29 -13.35 3.17
N ALA A 22 1.00 -14.54 3.70
CA ALA A 22 0.31 -15.59 2.96
C ALA A 22 -1.11 -15.18 2.52
N ARG A 23 -1.80 -14.36 3.33
CA ARG A 23 -3.15 -13.87 3.05
C ARG A 23 -3.19 -12.59 2.18
N ALA A 24 -2.05 -11.94 1.93
CA ALA A 24 -1.97 -10.63 1.29
C ALA A 24 -1.69 -10.68 -0.24
N ASP A 25 -1.98 -11.80 -0.91
CA ASP A 25 -1.77 -11.95 -2.36
C ASP A 25 -2.48 -10.83 -3.15
N GLY A 26 -3.66 -10.41 -2.68
CA GLY A 26 -4.40 -9.27 -3.23
C GLY A 26 -3.62 -7.96 -3.31
N ALA A 27 -2.75 -7.67 -2.34
CA ALA A 27 -1.93 -6.46 -2.34
C ALA A 27 -0.91 -6.47 -3.48
N THR A 28 -0.26 -7.61 -3.73
CA THR A 28 0.69 -7.73 -4.84
C THR A 28 -0.02 -7.79 -6.19
N PHE A 29 -1.20 -8.40 -6.28
CA PHE A 29 -2.06 -8.34 -7.47
C PHE A 29 -2.42 -6.90 -7.85
N PHE A 30 -2.85 -6.09 -6.88
CA PHE A 30 -3.23 -4.70 -7.16
C PHE A 30 -2.04 -3.88 -7.66
N GLN A 31 -0.86 -4.04 -7.04
CA GLN A 31 0.38 -3.41 -7.49
C GLN A 31 0.75 -3.84 -8.91
N PHE A 32 0.66 -5.14 -9.21
CA PHE A 32 0.87 -5.68 -10.55
C PHE A 32 -0.10 -5.04 -11.55
N ALA A 33 -1.40 -4.99 -11.25
CA ALA A 33 -2.41 -4.43 -12.15
C ALA A 33 -2.17 -2.93 -12.43
N LEU A 34 -1.85 -2.14 -11.40
CA LEU A 34 -1.48 -0.73 -11.57
C LEU A 34 -0.29 -0.56 -12.51
N ARG A 35 0.68 -1.48 -12.43
CA ARG A 35 1.87 -1.45 -13.29
C ARG A 35 1.58 -1.90 -14.70
N PHE A 36 0.87 -3.01 -14.85
CA PHE A 36 0.45 -3.53 -16.13
C PHE A 36 -0.27 -2.45 -16.97
N TYR A 37 -1.21 -1.71 -16.37
CA TYR A 37 -1.92 -0.63 -17.06
C TYR A 37 -1.16 0.70 -17.10
N GLY A 38 -0.28 0.96 -16.14
CA GLY A 38 0.44 2.23 -16.01
C GLY A 38 1.76 2.29 -16.77
N ALA A 39 2.34 1.15 -17.14
CA ALA A 39 3.62 1.04 -17.83
C ALA A 39 3.48 1.10 -19.37
N SER A 40 2.27 1.07 -19.91
CA SER A 40 2.07 1.15 -21.35
C SER A 40 2.50 2.50 -21.91
N GLN A 41 3.20 2.46 -23.05
CA GLN A 41 3.50 3.66 -23.81
C GLN A 41 2.18 4.34 -24.20
N ASN A 42 2.10 5.66 -24.00
CA ASN A 42 0.93 6.47 -24.30
C ASN A 42 -0.38 6.07 -23.57
N ARG A 43 -0.28 5.36 -22.44
CA ARG A 43 -1.44 4.87 -21.66
C ARG A 43 -2.38 3.95 -22.45
N GLN A 44 -1.87 3.30 -23.51
CA GLN A 44 -2.65 2.32 -24.27
C GLN A 44 -3.04 1.14 -23.37
N ARG A 45 -4.27 0.67 -23.49
CA ARG A 45 -4.78 -0.47 -22.72
C ARG A 45 -5.08 -1.61 -23.69
N PRO A 46 -4.96 -2.88 -23.26
CA PRO A 46 -5.45 -4.00 -24.06
C PRO A 46 -6.92 -3.82 -24.40
N ASP A 47 -7.34 -4.37 -25.53
CA ASP A 47 -8.74 -4.31 -25.96
C ASP A 47 -9.63 -5.07 -24.96
N PRO A 48 -10.88 -4.64 -24.74
CA PRO A 48 -11.79 -5.31 -23.82
C PRO A 48 -11.93 -6.81 -24.11
N GLY A 49 -11.82 -7.65 -23.08
CA GLY A 49 -11.97 -9.10 -23.19
C GLY A 49 -10.72 -9.86 -23.69
N THR A 50 -9.62 -9.17 -24.00
CA THR A 50 -8.40 -9.83 -24.51
C THR A 50 -7.41 -10.29 -23.44
N VAL A 51 -7.57 -9.82 -22.19
CA VAL A 51 -6.63 -10.08 -21.09
C VAL A 51 -7.38 -10.58 -19.86
N ASN A 52 -6.91 -11.71 -19.32
CA ASN A 52 -7.24 -12.13 -17.96
C ASN A 52 -6.14 -11.66 -17.00
N MET A 53 -6.43 -10.60 -16.24
CA MET A 53 -5.47 -9.99 -15.31
C MET A 53 -4.99 -10.95 -14.21
N TRP A 54 -5.83 -11.89 -13.78
CA TRP A 54 -5.43 -12.85 -12.76
C TRP A 54 -4.41 -13.85 -13.30
N ASP A 55 -4.56 -14.27 -14.55
CA ASP A 55 -3.63 -15.21 -15.19
C ASP A 55 -2.28 -14.54 -15.47
N GLU A 56 -2.30 -13.30 -15.98
CA GLU A 56 -1.09 -12.49 -16.17
C GLU A 56 -0.34 -12.25 -14.85
N TYR A 57 -1.08 -11.94 -13.79
CA TYR A 57 -0.50 -11.80 -12.45
C TYR A 57 0.11 -13.11 -11.94
N ASN A 58 -0.57 -14.25 -12.09
CA ASN A 58 -0.03 -15.53 -11.64
C ASN A 58 1.20 -15.94 -12.44
N LYS A 59 1.24 -15.63 -13.74
CA LYS A 59 2.43 -15.81 -14.57
C LYS A 59 3.59 -14.96 -14.03
N TRP A 60 3.37 -13.67 -13.84
CA TRP A 60 4.37 -12.77 -13.28
C TRP A 60 4.85 -13.21 -11.90
N LYS A 61 3.94 -13.61 -11.00
CA LYS A 61 4.25 -14.08 -9.65
C LYS A 61 5.17 -15.31 -9.65
N ARG A 62 4.91 -16.29 -10.53
CA ARG A 62 5.76 -17.48 -10.67
C ARG A 62 7.15 -17.14 -11.19
N GLU A 63 7.25 -16.19 -12.11
CA GLU A 63 8.51 -15.75 -12.72
C GLU A 63 9.31 -14.80 -11.80
N ASN A 64 8.66 -14.15 -10.82
CA ASN A 64 9.25 -13.08 -10.00
C ASN A 64 8.96 -13.24 -8.48
N PRO A 65 9.30 -14.37 -7.84
CA PRO A 65 8.97 -14.62 -6.44
C PRO A 65 9.60 -13.60 -5.47
N GLU A 66 10.84 -13.18 -5.71
CA GLU A 66 11.52 -12.18 -4.87
C GLU A 66 10.84 -10.80 -4.95
N ALA A 67 10.39 -10.40 -6.14
CA ALA A 67 9.69 -9.13 -6.34
C ALA A 67 8.30 -9.16 -5.68
N GLN A 68 7.62 -10.30 -5.71
CA GLN A 68 6.35 -10.50 -5.02
C GLN A 68 6.52 -10.37 -3.49
N GLU A 69 7.53 -11.03 -2.91
CA GLU A 69 7.84 -10.90 -1.48
C GLU A 69 8.24 -9.46 -1.10
N ALA A 70 9.07 -8.80 -1.90
CA ALA A 70 9.46 -7.41 -1.67
C ALA A 70 8.27 -6.45 -1.66
N ALA A 71 7.29 -6.66 -2.56
CA ALA A 71 6.11 -5.83 -2.68
C ALA A 71 5.15 -5.91 -1.48
N LEU A 72 5.24 -6.95 -0.64
CA LEU A 72 4.48 -7.06 0.61
C LEU A 72 5.07 -6.22 1.75
N ARG A 73 6.36 -5.86 1.68
CA ARG A 73 7.07 -5.19 2.80
C ARG A 73 6.57 -3.77 3.06
N GLY A 74 6.14 -3.08 1.99
CA GLY A 74 5.73 -1.67 2.05
C GLY A 74 4.35 -1.42 2.66
N GLY A 75 3.45 -2.41 2.65
CA GLY A 75 2.10 -2.26 3.21
C GLY A 75 2.03 -2.42 4.73
N LEU A 76 0.88 -2.09 5.31
CA LEU A 76 0.47 -2.48 6.66
C LEU A 76 0.04 -3.95 6.68
N ILE A 77 0.98 -4.82 6.32
CA ILE A 77 0.83 -6.26 6.25
C ILE A 77 1.73 -6.85 7.34
N GLY A 78 1.13 -7.59 8.28
CA GLY A 78 1.84 -8.23 9.39
C GLY A 78 0.97 -8.52 10.61
N SER A 79 1.64 -8.92 11.69
CA SER A 79 1.06 -9.02 13.03
C SER A 79 0.64 -7.66 13.60
N PRO A 80 -0.20 -7.61 14.64
CA PRO A 80 -0.55 -6.37 15.33
C PRO A 80 0.68 -5.54 15.73
N GLU A 81 1.75 -6.18 16.22
CA GLU A 81 2.97 -5.48 16.62
C GLU A 81 3.73 -4.89 15.42
N THR A 82 3.85 -5.66 14.33
CA THR A 82 4.45 -5.15 13.08
C THR A 82 3.69 -3.94 12.55
N ILE A 83 2.35 -3.98 12.59
CA ILE A 83 1.50 -2.88 12.14
C ILE A 83 1.65 -1.66 13.06
N ARG A 84 1.61 -1.84 14.40
CA ARG A 84 1.85 -0.73 15.35
C ARG A 84 3.19 -0.05 15.10
N LYS A 85 4.26 -0.82 14.91
CA LYS A 85 5.60 -0.28 14.60
C LYS A 85 5.59 0.57 13.33
N LYS A 86 4.88 0.14 12.29
CA LYS A 86 4.73 0.91 11.03
C LYS A 86 3.89 2.17 11.25
N LEU A 87 2.76 2.07 11.95
CA LEU A 87 1.89 3.22 12.26
C LEU A 87 2.58 4.27 13.14
N ARG A 88 3.39 3.87 14.13
CA ARG A 88 4.22 4.79 14.93
C ARG A 88 5.16 5.60 14.04
N ARG A 89 5.74 4.99 13.01
CA ARG A 89 6.58 5.70 12.02
C ARG A 89 5.76 6.67 11.18
N PHE A 90 4.54 6.29 10.76
CA PHE A 90 3.64 7.19 10.03
C PHE A 90 3.25 8.40 10.88
N ARG A 91 2.88 8.18 12.15
CA ARG A 91 2.60 9.23 13.12
C ARG A 91 3.80 10.16 13.32
N ALA A 92 5.02 9.61 13.43
CA ALA A 92 6.25 10.41 13.55
C ALA A 92 6.53 11.28 12.31
N SER A 93 5.93 10.97 11.16
CA SER A 93 5.94 11.79 9.94
C SER A 93 4.66 12.62 9.77
N HIS A 94 3.88 12.81 10.82
CA HIS A 94 2.65 13.61 10.83
C HIS A 94 1.54 13.12 9.89
N ILE A 95 1.54 11.84 9.52
CA ILE A 95 0.39 11.22 8.85
C ILE A 95 -0.72 11.02 9.90
N ASP A 96 -1.87 11.65 9.70
CA ASP A 96 -3.02 11.56 10.62
C ASP A 96 -4.14 10.65 10.13
N GLN A 97 -4.18 10.32 8.84
CA GLN A 97 -5.20 9.43 8.30
C GLN A 97 -4.59 8.31 7.48
N VAL A 98 -4.97 7.08 7.79
CA VAL A 98 -4.57 5.90 7.00
C VAL A 98 -5.80 5.21 6.44
N ILE A 99 -5.86 5.10 5.12
CA ILE A 99 -6.91 4.41 4.38
C ILE A 99 -6.41 2.99 4.08
N LEU A 100 -7.11 2.00 4.59
CA LEU A 100 -6.73 0.59 4.48
C LEU A 100 -7.29 -0.03 3.19
N LEU A 101 -6.41 -0.42 2.29
CA LEU A 101 -6.75 -1.16 1.08
C LEU A 101 -6.64 -2.66 1.37
N ASN A 102 -7.78 -3.28 1.69
CA ASN A 102 -7.88 -4.70 2.06
C ASN A 102 -8.57 -5.56 0.98
N GLN A 103 -9.54 -5.00 0.27
CA GLN A 103 -10.33 -5.69 -0.76
C GLN A 103 -9.63 -5.60 -2.13
N ALA A 104 -8.59 -6.42 -2.32
CA ALA A 104 -7.89 -6.52 -3.59
C ALA A 104 -7.70 -7.98 -4.02
N GLY A 105 -7.67 -8.20 -5.33
CA GLY A 105 -7.46 -9.51 -5.93
C GLY A 105 -8.48 -10.55 -5.43
N LYS A 106 -7.98 -11.66 -4.91
CA LYS A 106 -8.80 -12.77 -4.38
C LYS A 106 -8.69 -12.92 -2.86
N ASN A 107 -8.47 -11.83 -2.13
CA ASN A 107 -8.59 -11.87 -0.67
C ASN A 107 -10.01 -12.33 -0.31
N THR A 108 -10.12 -13.36 0.53
CA THR A 108 -11.42 -13.92 0.93
C THR A 108 -12.13 -12.98 1.89
N HIS A 109 -13.47 -13.03 1.89
CA HIS A 109 -14.28 -12.22 2.78
C HIS A 109 -13.93 -12.50 4.25
N GLU A 110 -13.75 -13.77 4.60
CA GLU A 110 -13.42 -14.24 5.94
C GLU A 110 -12.10 -13.63 6.42
N HIS A 111 -11.04 -13.68 5.59
CA HIS A 111 -9.76 -13.09 5.95
C HIS A 111 -9.84 -11.56 6.09
N ILE A 112 -10.64 -10.90 5.25
CA ILE A 112 -10.86 -9.45 5.35
C ILE A 112 -11.51 -9.09 6.69
N CYS A 113 -12.58 -9.80 7.06
CA CYS A 113 -13.30 -9.56 8.31
C CYS A 113 -12.42 -9.87 9.54
N GLU A 114 -11.76 -11.03 9.57
CA GLU A 114 -10.82 -11.41 10.65
C GLU A 114 -9.71 -10.36 10.81
N SER A 115 -9.16 -9.86 9.71
CA SER A 115 -8.12 -8.83 9.72
C SER A 115 -8.62 -7.50 10.28
N LEU A 116 -9.83 -7.08 9.93
CA LEU A 116 -10.42 -5.83 10.42
C LEU A 116 -10.77 -5.93 11.91
N GLU A 117 -11.33 -7.06 12.34
CA GLU A 117 -11.64 -7.33 13.75
C GLU A 117 -10.37 -7.33 14.62
N LEU A 118 -9.33 -8.05 14.19
CA LEU A 118 -8.06 -8.11 14.91
C LEU A 118 -7.41 -6.73 15.01
N PHE A 119 -7.38 -5.97 13.90
CA PHE A 119 -6.86 -4.61 13.89
C PHE A 119 -7.68 -3.66 14.79
N GLY A 120 -9.00 -3.70 14.71
CA GLY A 120 -9.89 -2.88 15.52
C GLY A 120 -9.73 -3.14 17.01
N LYS A 121 -9.50 -4.41 17.40
CA LYS A 121 -9.31 -4.81 18.79
C LYS A 121 -7.91 -4.51 19.32
N GLU A 122 -6.87 -4.81 18.54
CA GLU A 122 -5.50 -4.82 19.05
C GLU A 122 -4.66 -3.62 18.64
N VAL A 123 -4.93 -2.99 17.50
CA VAL A 123 -4.08 -1.94 16.95
C VAL A 123 -4.73 -0.57 17.07
N MET A 124 -5.97 -0.43 16.60
CA MET A 124 -6.68 0.85 16.53
C MET A 124 -6.74 1.63 17.86
N PRO A 125 -6.91 0.99 19.04
CA PRO A 125 -7.00 1.73 20.31
C PRO A 125 -5.78 2.58 20.65
N GLU A 126 -4.59 2.21 20.15
CA GLU A 126 -3.35 2.97 20.38
C GLU A 126 -3.33 4.31 19.62
N PHE A 127 -4.01 4.39 18.47
CA PHE A 127 -3.89 5.55 17.55
C PHE A 127 -5.17 6.39 17.43
N GLN A 128 -6.29 5.93 18.00
CA GLN A 128 -7.59 6.61 17.86
C GLN A 128 -7.68 8.00 18.53
N ASN A 129 -6.81 8.30 19.49
CA ASN A 129 -6.80 9.57 20.21
C ASN A 129 -5.36 10.07 20.36
N ASP A 130 -5.05 11.17 19.67
CA ASP A 130 -3.70 11.71 19.56
C ASP A 130 -3.66 13.22 19.85
N PRO A 131 -3.76 13.63 21.12
CA PRO A 131 -3.82 15.04 21.50
C PRO A 131 -2.53 15.81 21.15
N GLU A 132 -1.38 15.14 21.16
CA GLU A 132 -0.10 15.74 20.79
C GLU A 132 -0.10 16.12 19.30
N HIS A 133 -0.57 15.22 18.43
CA HIS A 133 -0.63 15.51 17.00
C HIS A 133 -1.65 16.61 16.68
N GLU A 134 -2.81 16.61 17.37
CA GLU A 134 -3.79 17.68 17.22
C GLU A 134 -3.27 19.04 17.72
N ALA A 135 -2.47 19.08 18.79
CA ALA A 135 -1.79 20.29 19.23
C ALA A 135 -0.75 20.76 18.20
N TRP A 136 0.01 19.84 17.61
CA TRP A 136 0.94 20.17 16.52
C TRP A 136 0.23 20.76 15.31
N LYS A 137 -0.87 20.15 14.84
CA LYS A 137 -1.68 20.67 13.72
C LYS A 137 -2.16 22.10 14.00
N LYS A 138 -2.64 22.38 15.21
CA LYS A 138 -3.05 23.74 15.62
C LYS A 138 -1.88 24.73 15.57
N GLY A 139 -0.69 24.33 16.02
CA GLY A 139 0.52 25.14 15.95
C GLY A 139 0.94 25.46 14.51
N VAL A 140 0.85 24.49 13.59
CA VAL A 140 1.12 24.72 12.15
C VAL A 140 0.08 25.64 11.54
N MET A 141 -1.20 25.43 11.83
CA MET A 141 -2.29 26.24 11.29
C MET A 141 -2.24 27.70 11.78
N SER A 142 -1.82 27.93 13.03
CA SER A 142 -1.63 29.27 13.57
C SER A 142 -0.33 29.95 13.14
N GLY A 143 0.61 29.19 12.55
CA GLY A 143 1.95 29.66 12.23
C GLY A 143 2.90 29.72 13.42
N ALA A 144 2.49 29.25 14.61
CA ALA A 144 3.39 29.10 15.75
C ALA A 144 4.47 28.04 15.50
N ILE A 145 4.16 27.03 14.67
CA ILE A 145 5.10 26.03 14.16
C ILE A 145 5.29 26.31 12.67
N GLN A 146 6.54 26.57 12.27
CA GLN A 146 6.93 26.71 10.86
C GLN A 146 7.44 25.36 10.37
N LEU A 147 6.90 24.88 9.25
CA LEU A 147 7.36 23.64 8.64
C LEU A 147 8.66 23.89 7.88
N GLU A 148 9.61 22.96 8.04
CA GLU A 148 10.86 22.98 7.28
C GLU A 148 10.60 22.60 5.81
N GLU A 149 11.33 23.24 4.90
CA GLU A 149 11.37 22.83 3.50
C GLU A 149 12.33 21.65 3.35
N ILE A 150 11.79 20.50 2.96
CA ILE A 150 12.57 19.26 2.81
C ILE A 150 13.16 19.21 1.39
N ASP A 151 14.46 18.93 1.29
CA ASP A 151 15.09 18.64 0.01
C ASP A 151 14.52 17.34 -0.61
N THR A 152 13.92 17.48 -1.78
CA THR A 152 13.29 16.38 -2.51
C THR A 152 14.07 15.95 -3.75
N GLU A 153 15.30 16.45 -3.96
CA GLU A 153 16.06 16.19 -5.18
C GLU A 153 16.30 14.69 -5.44
N ALA A 154 16.48 13.90 -4.38
CA ALA A 154 16.66 12.46 -4.45
C ALA A 154 15.37 11.67 -4.74
N PHE A 155 14.19 12.30 -4.70
CA PHE A 155 12.87 11.65 -4.81
C PHE A 155 12.15 12.00 -6.12
N LYS A 156 12.90 12.12 -7.22
CA LYS A 156 12.37 12.45 -8.55
C LYS A 156 11.87 11.24 -9.34
N ASP A 157 12.20 10.03 -8.91
CA ASP A 157 11.74 8.81 -9.56
C ASP A 157 10.23 8.65 -9.37
N ARG A 158 9.52 8.45 -10.49
CA ARG A 158 8.06 8.21 -10.49
C ARG A 158 7.66 7.00 -9.65
N TYR A 159 8.60 6.08 -9.42
CA TYR A 159 8.36 4.79 -8.82
C TYR A 159 9.41 4.48 -7.77
N GLY A 160 8.97 4.06 -6.58
CA GLY A 160 9.87 3.64 -5.51
C GLY A 160 10.63 2.36 -5.85
N LYS A 161 11.80 2.18 -5.22
CA LYS A 161 12.70 1.04 -5.42
C LYS A 161 12.07 -0.34 -5.16
N LEU A 162 11.04 -0.39 -4.30
CA LEU A 162 10.32 -1.61 -3.93
C LEU A 162 9.03 -1.81 -4.73
N ALA A 163 8.70 -0.91 -5.65
CA ALA A 163 7.50 -1.02 -6.43
C ALA A 163 7.62 -2.16 -7.46
N VAL A 164 6.54 -2.92 -7.64
CA VAL A 164 6.45 -3.99 -8.64
C VAL A 164 6.90 -3.48 -10.02
N ASN A 165 7.75 -4.24 -10.71
CA ASN A 165 8.15 -3.97 -12.08
C ASN A 165 7.49 -4.99 -13.01
N VAL A 166 6.83 -4.51 -14.06
CA VAL A 166 6.15 -5.34 -15.06
C VAL A 166 6.65 -4.87 -16.41
N ALA A 167 7.27 -5.78 -17.17
CA ALA A 167 7.66 -5.47 -18.54
C ALA A 167 6.40 -5.10 -19.35
N PRO A 168 6.48 -4.17 -20.32
CA PRO A 168 5.33 -3.85 -21.17
C PRO A 168 4.80 -5.12 -21.83
N ALA A 169 3.48 -5.31 -21.81
CA ALA A 169 2.86 -6.42 -22.53
C ALA A 169 3.29 -6.35 -24.02
N GLN A 170 3.86 -7.45 -24.53
CA GLN A 170 4.15 -7.56 -25.96
C GLN A 170 2.82 -7.44 -26.72
N LYS A 171 2.81 -6.66 -27.81
CA LYS A 171 1.65 -6.60 -28.71
C LYS A 171 1.32 -8.03 -29.15
N VAL A 172 0.18 -8.55 -28.73
CA VAL A 172 -0.39 -9.74 -29.36
C VAL A 172 -0.75 -9.30 -30.77
N ALA A 173 -0.02 -9.80 -31.77
CA ALA A 173 -0.35 -9.56 -33.15
C ALA A 173 -1.77 -10.09 -33.39
N ALA A 174 -2.67 -9.21 -33.81
CA ALA A 174 -4.01 -9.62 -34.25
C ALA A 174 -3.83 -10.60 -35.43
N GLY A 175 -4.26 -11.84 -35.22
CA GLY A 175 -4.42 -12.83 -36.27
C GLY A 175 -5.80 -12.74 -36.91
#